data_AF-A0A9P5YSB7-F1
#
_entry.id   AF-A0A9P5YSB7-F1
#
_cell.length_a   1.000
_cell.length_b   1.000
_cell.length_c   1.000
_cell.angle_alpha   90.00
_cell.angle_beta   90.00
_cell.angle_gamma   90.00
#
_symmetry.space_group_name_H-M   'P 1'
#
loop_
_entity.id
_entity.type
_entity.pdbx_description
1 polymer ?
#
loop_
_entity_poly.entity_id
_entity_poly.type
_entity_poly.pdbx_seq_one_letter_code
_entity_poly.pdbx_strand_id
1 'polypeptide(L)'
;MSSSSLPQFAKLNASNYPSWSGEMQAWLHSQGVWRIVSTVLTSKGHTEEASLDAWTTKSDKAAGYIYLAVEENQKVHFASISDDPVKMWTALAAVHLQKRPGACFNAYGHAG
;
A
#
# COMPACT_ATOMS: atom_id res chain seq x y z
N MET A 1 21.67 13.89 5.57
CA MET A 1 21.56 13.15 4.29
C MET A 1 20.73 11.91 4.58
N SER A 2 19.42 11.93 4.31
CA SER A 2 18.61 10.73 4.48
C SER A 2 18.91 9.82 3.30
N SER A 3 19.77 8.83 3.51
CA SER A 3 20.03 7.80 2.50
C SER A 3 18.68 7.15 2.18
N SER A 4 18.19 7.30 0.94
CA SER A 4 17.05 6.54 0.43
C SER A 4 17.47 5.08 0.28
N SER A 5 17.72 4.43 1.42
CA SER A 5 18.02 3.01 1.47
C SER A 5 16.74 2.25 1.22
N LEU A 6 16.78 1.36 0.24
CA LEU A 6 15.68 0.44 -0.03
C LEU A 6 15.31 -0.35 1.24
N PRO A 7 14.05 -0.79 1.37
CA PRO A 7 13.66 -1.69 2.44
C PRO A 7 14.58 -2.92 2.46
N GLN A 8 15.16 -3.21 3.62
CA GLN A 8 16.13 -4.31 3.80
C GLN A 8 15.44 -5.64 4.17
N PHE A 9 14.12 -5.68 4.16
CA PHE A 9 13.32 -6.88 4.40
C PHE A 9 12.98 -7.62 3.10
N ALA A 10 12.47 -8.85 3.23
CA ALA A 10 12.12 -9.68 2.09
C ALA A 10 11.02 -9.03 1.24
N LYS A 11 11.17 -9.02 -0.08
CA LYS A 11 10.13 -8.52 -0.99
C LYS A 11 8.82 -9.30 -0.84
N LEU A 12 7.70 -8.65 -1.12
CA LEU A 12 6.40 -9.29 -1.08
C LEU A 12 6.29 -10.41 -2.12
N ASN A 13 6.02 -11.61 -1.63
CA ASN A 13 5.72 -12.82 -2.38
C ASN A 13 4.32 -13.35 -2.00
N ALA A 14 3.92 -14.48 -2.59
CA ALA A 14 2.60 -15.07 -2.41
C ALA A 14 2.23 -15.50 -0.96
N SER A 15 3.21 -15.61 -0.06
CA SER A 15 3.05 -16.23 1.26
C SER A 15 3.53 -15.38 2.44
N ASN A 16 4.28 -14.29 2.21
CA ASN A 16 4.87 -13.48 3.28
C ASN A 16 4.15 -12.15 3.56
N TYR A 17 2.96 -11.94 2.99
CA TYR A 17 2.17 -10.72 3.18
C TYR A 17 2.04 -10.24 4.64
N PRO A 18 1.69 -11.07 5.64
CA PRO A 18 1.52 -10.58 7.01
C PRO A 18 2.82 -10.00 7.60
N SER A 19 3.96 -10.67 7.41
CA SER A 19 5.26 -10.14 7.85
C SER A 19 5.66 -8.91 7.05
N TRP A 20 5.57 -8.99 5.72
CA TRP A 20 5.92 -7.90 4.82
C TRP A 20 5.11 -6.62 5.11
N SER A 21 3.80 -6.75 5.37
CA SER A 21 2.92 -5.61 5.64
C SER A 21 3.34 -4.86 6.90
N GLY A 22 3.76 -5.58 7.96
CA GLY A 22 4.26 -4.97 9.19
C GLY A 22 5.60 -4.27 8.98
N GLU A 23 6.54 -4.92 8.32
CA GLU A 23 7.87 -4.37 8.02
C GLU A 23 7.78 -3.15 7.09
N MET A 24 6.97 -3.23 6.05
CA MET A 24 6.75 -2.14 5.11
C MET A 24 6.01 -0.97 5.75
N GLN A 25 5.01 -1.21 6.58
CA GLN A 25 4.34 -0.17 7.36
C GLN A 25 5.33 0.57 8.27
N ALA A 26 6.14 -0.17 9.03
CA ALA A 26 7.16 0.41 9.92
C ALA A 26 8.18 1.24 9.14
N TRP A 27 8.58 0.76 7.96
CA TRP A 27 9.53 1.45 7.11
C TRP A 27 8.94 2.72 6.48
N LEU A 28 7.69 2.69 5.98
CA LEU A 28 6.98 3.88 5.51
C LEU A 28 6.76 4.90 6.63
N HIS A 29 6.58 4.43 7.87
CA HIS A 29 6.54 5.27 9.07
C HIS A 29 7.88 5.99 9.30
N SER A 30 8.99 5.27 9.20
CA SER A 30 10.35 5.83 9.31
C SER A 30 10.64 6.86 8.21
N GLN A 31 10.09 6.66 7.01
CA GLN A 31 10.18 7.60 5.90
C GLN A 31 9.20 8.79 5.99
N GLY A 32 8.28 8.79 6.97
CA GLY A 32 7.28 9.84 7.14
C GLY A 32 6.23 9.91 6.03
N VAL A 33 6.05 8.83 5.27
CA VAL A 33 5.09 8.73 4.14
C VAL A 33 3.92 7.80 4.44
N TRP A 34 3.95 7.05 5.54
CA TRP A 34 2.84 6.15 5.92
C TRP A 34 1.49 6.87 6.01
N ARG A 35 1.47 8.11 6.50
CA ARG A 35 0.22 8.91 6.57
C ARG A 35 -0.44 9.10 5.21
N ILE A 36 0.32 9.04 4.10
CA ILE A 36 -0.21 9.12 2.74
C ILE A 36 -0.86 7.80 2.30
N VAL A 37 -0.34 6.67 2.76
CA VAL A 37 -0.85 5.33 2.43
C VAL A 37 -2.06 4.96 3.30
N SER A 38 -2.03 5.36 4.58
CA SER A 38 -3.08 5.06 5.56
C SER A 38 -4.25 6.02 5.53
N THR A 39 -4.13 7.17 4.86
CA THR A 39 -5.21 8.17 4.81
C THR A 39 -6.35 7.68 3.91
N VAL A 40 -7.33 7.03 4.51
CA VAL A 40 -8.62 6.74 3.85
C VAL A 40 -9.57 7.94 3.90
N LEU A 41 -9.21 9.07 4.53
CA LEU A 41 -10.16 10.12 4.86
C LEU A 41 -9.63 11.57 4.77
N THR A 42 -10.38 12.33 3.97
CA THR A 42 -10.68 13.77 4.07
C THR A 42 -9.60 14.76 3.63
N SER A 43 -9.60 15.01 2.33
CA SER A 43 -9.22 16.28 1.68
C SER A 43 -10.10 17.48 2.11
N LYS A 44 -10.59 17.52 3.35
CA LYS A 44 -11.33 18.69 3.85
C LYS A 44 -10.35 19.64 4.53
N GLY A 45 -9.81 20.56 3.73
CA GLY A 45 -9.33 21.85 4.21
C GLY A 45 -7.82 21.97 4.42
N HIS A 46 -7.03 21.90 3.35
CA HIS A 46 -5.81 22.71 3.30
C HIS A 46 -5.73 23.43 1.96
N THR A 47 -6.17 24.68 1.97
CA THR A 47 -5.98 25.67 0.93
C THR A 47 -4.53 26.12 0.98
N GLU A 48 -3.60 25.34 0.44
CA GLU A 48 -2.21 25.75 0.27
C GLU A 48 -1.60 24.92 -0.87
N GLU A 49 -1.29 25.55 -2.00
CA GLU A 49 -0.68 24.90 -3.18
C GLU A 49 0.65 24.20 -2.83
N ALA A 50 1.40 24.74 -1.85
CA ALA A 50 2.61 24.12 -1.31
C ALA A 50 2.33 22.80 -0.55
N SER A 51 1.16 22.67 0.06
CA SER A 51 0.74 21.45 0.76
C SER A 51 0.33 20.35 -0.21
N LEU A 52 -0.17 20.71 -1.40
CA LEU A 52 -0.48 19.75 -2.47
C LEU A 52 0.79 19.20 -3.13
N ASP A 53 1.78 20.05 -3.40
CA ASP A 53 3.06 19.63 -3.99
C ASP A 53 3.87 18.73 -3.03
N ALA A 54 3.90 19.09 -1.74
CA ALA A 54 4.50 18.25 -0.72
C ALA A 54 3.75 16.91 -0.57
N TRP A 55 2.41 16.91 -0.71
CA TRP A 55 1.61 15.70 -0.63
C TRP A 55 1.81 14.78 -1.84
N THR A 56 1.83 15.33 -3.06
CA THR A 56 2.09 14.55 -4.28
C THR A 56 3.49 13.96 -4.26
N THR A 57 4.50 14.73 -3.86
CA THR A 57 5.89 14.24 -3.72
C THR A 57 5.98 13.09 -2.71
N LYS A 58 5.27 13.18 -1.58
CA LYS A 58 5.23 12.09 -0.60
C LYS A 58 4.44 10.88 -1.10
N SER A 59 3.41 11.10 -1.92
CA SER A 59 2.60 10.06 -2.56
C SER A 59 3.42 9.27 -3.56
N ASP A 60 4.07 9.94 -4.51
CA ASP A 60 4.95 9.34 -5.51
C ASP A 60 6.08 8.54 -4.84
N LYS A 61 6.69 9.13 -3.80
CA LYS A 61 7.70 8.46 -2.99
C LYS A 61 7.17 7.19 -2.34
N ALA A 62 5.98 7.21 -1.76
CA ALA A 62 5.35 6.01 -1.19
C ALA A 62 5.04 4.96 -2.25
N ALA A 63 4.54 5.37 -3.42
CA ALA A 63 4.22 4.48 -4.52
C ALA A 63 5.46 3.78 -5.05
N GLY A 64 6.54 4.53 -5.28
CA GLY A 64 7.85 3.99 -5.67
C GLY A 64 8.39 3.00 -4.65
N TYR A 65 8.24 3.28 -3.35
CA TYR A 65 8.66 2.35 -2.31
C TYR A 65 7.84 1.07 -2.27
N ILE A 66 6.51 1.15 -2.40
CA ILE A 66 5.65 -0.03 -2.51
C ILE A 66 6.02 -0.84 -3.74
N TYR A 67 6.25 -0.19 -4.89
CA TYR A 67 6.67 -0.85 -6.13
C TYR A 67 7.99 -1.62 -6.00
N LEU A 68 8.96 -1.05 -5.28
CA LEU A 68 10.29 -1.65 -5.08
C LEU A 68 10.29 -2.75 -4.02
N ALA A 69 9.35 -2.68 -3.07
CA ALA A 69 9.20 -3.65 -1.98
C ALA A 69 8.46 -4.94 -2.39
N VAL A 70 7.98 -5.06 -3.63
CA VAL A 70 7.32 -6.29 -4.12
C VAL A 70 8.13 -7.01 -5.18
N GLU A 71 7.88 -8.31 -5.33
CA GLU A 71 8.43 -9.10 -6.43
C GLU A 71 7.76 -8.77 -7.77
N GLU A 72 8.44 -9.08 -8.88
CA GLU A 72 7.97 -8.79 -10.23
C GLU A 72 6.61 -9.40 -10.55
N ASN A 73 6.35 -10.62 -10.06
CA ASN A 73 5.06 -11.29 -10.17
C ASN A 73 3.90 -10.51 -9.53
N GLN A 74 4.16 -9.64 -8.55
CA GLN A 74 3.13 -8.83 -7.91
C GLN A 74 2.91 -7.48 -8.63
N LYS A 75 3.91 -7.00 -9.38
CA LYS A 75 3.84 -5.72 -10.08
C LYS A 75 2.78 -5.68 -11.18
N VAL A 76 2.34 -6.85 -11.67
CA VAL A 76 1.21 -6.97 -12.60
C VAL A 76 -0.07 -6.32 -12.04
N HIS A 77 -0.24 -6.30 -10.72
CA HIS A 77 -1.38 -5.67 -10.06
C HIS A 77 -1.29 -4.14 -10.02
N PHE A 78 -0.13 -3.55 -10.34
CA PHE A 78 0.10 -2.11 -10.28
C PHE A 78 -0.12 -1.39 -11.60
N ALA A 79 -0.20 -2.09 -12.74
CA ALA A 79 -0.20 -1.47 -14.07
C ALA A 79 -1.21 -0.32 -14.27
N SER A 80 -2.35 -0.33 -13.57
CA SER A 80 -3.36 0.75 -13.63
C SER A 80 -3.43 1.63 -12.37
N ILE A 81 -2.60 1.39 -11.36
CA ILE A 81 -2.66 2.06 -10.05
C ILE A 81 -1.30 2.50 -9.51
N SER A 82 -0.21 2.42 -10.30
CA SER A 82 1.16 2.75 -9.89
C SER A 82 1.37 4.18 -9.37
N ASP A 83 0.43 5.10 -9.65
CA ASP A 83 0.47 6.50 -9.21
C ASP A 83 -0.18 6.71 -7.82
N ASP A 84 -0.96 5.73 -7.37
CA ASP A 84 -1.79 5.84 -6.17
C ASP A 84 -1.33 4.81 -5.12
N PRO A 85 -0.49 5.21 -4.15
CA PRO A 85 0.06 4.29 -3.17
C PRO A 85 -1.00 3.66 -2.26
N VAL A 86 -2.14 4.34 -2.07
CA VAL A 86 -3.28 3.84 -1.30
C VAL A 86 -3.94 2.68 -2.05
N LYS A 87 -4.20 2.85 -3.35
CA LYS A 87 -4.73 1.79 -4.20
C LYS A 87 -3.75 0.63 -4.31
N MET A 88 -2.45 0.89 -4.48
CA MET A 88 -1.43 -0.16 -4.50
C MET A 88 -1.45 -0.99 -3.22
N TRP A 89 -1.43 -0.34 -2.06
CA TRP A 89 -1.49 -1.02 -0.76
C TRP A 89 -2.78 -1.83 -0.60
N THR A 90 -3.92 -1.24 -0.96
CA THR A 90 -5.24 -1.89 -0.87
C THR A 90 -5.35 -3.08 -1.82
N ALA A 91 -4.82 -2.98 -3.03
CA ALA A 91 -4.83 -4.07 -4.01
C ALA A 91 -3.99 -5.26 -3.51
N LEU A 92 -2.81 -5.01 -2.93
CA LEU A 92 -2.02 -6.07 -2.29
C LEU A 92 -2.76 -6.70 -1.13
N ALA A 93 -3.36 -5.88 -0.26
CA ALA A 93 -4.18 -6.38 0.85
C ALA A 93 -5.32 -7.26 0.34
N ALA A 94 -6.06 -6.83 -0.68
CA ALA A 94 -7.12 -7.61 -1.29
C ALA A 94 -6.59 -8.94 -1.85
N VAL A 95 -5.54 -8.93 -2.69
CA VAL A 95 -4.99 -10.15 -3.31
C VAL A 95 -4.52 -11.16 -2.26
N HIS A 96 -3.85 -10.73 -1.19
CA HIS A 96 -3.25 -11.62 -0.19
C HIS A 96 -4.20 -12.00 0.93
N LEU A 97 -5.10 -11.11 1.35
CA LEU A 97 -6.11 -11.41 2.37
C LEU A 97 -7.29 -12.21 1.77
N GLN A 98 -7.69 -11.97 0.52
CA GLN A 98 -8.70 -12.77 -0.17
C GLN A 98 -8.19 -14.19 -0.48
N LYS A 99 -6.88 -14.36 -0.69
CA LYS A 99 -6.25 -15.67 -0.89
C LYS A 99 -6.17 -16.53 0.36
N ARG A 100 -6.35 -16.00 1.57
CA ARG A 100 -6.55 -16.83 2.77
C ARG A 100 -7.97 -17.39 2.69
N PRO A 101 -8.18 -18.71 2.48
CA PRO A 101 -9.51 -19.30 2.55
C PRO A 101 -10.00 -19.23 4.00
N GLY A 102 -10.67 -18.14 4.33
CA GLY A 102 -11.33 -17.92 5.60
C GLY A 102 -12.39 -16.85 5.40
N ALA A 103 -13.59 -17.30 5.04
CA ALA A 103 -14.88 -16.59 5.13
C ALA A 103 -14.85 -15.09 4.78
N CYS A 104 -15.42 -14.64 3.67
CA CYS A 104 -16.86 -14.37 3.61
C CYS A 104 -17.41 -14.60 2.19
N PHE A 105 -17.66 -15.86 1.81
CA PHE A 105 -18.70 -16.12 0.84
C PHE A 105 -20.00 -16.10 1.64
N ASN A 106 -20.68 -14.94 1.70
CA ASN A 106 -21.99 -14.86 2.31
C ASN A 106 -22.99 -15.53 1.35
N ALA A 107 -23.01 -16.86 1.36
CA ALA A 107 -24.11 -17.62 0.80
C ALA A 107 -25.29 -17.42 1.75
N TYR A 108 -26.15 -16.43 1.47
CA TYR A 108 -27.51 -16.47 1.96
C TYR A 108 -28.24 -17.62 1.27
N GLY A 109 -28.03 -18.83 1.77
CA GLY A 109 -29.03 -19.87 1.73
C GLY A 109 -29.94 -19.67 2.93
N HIS A 110 -31.12 -19.10 2.71
CA HIS A 110 -32.28 -19.57 3.45
C HIS A 110 -33.49 -19.60 2.55
N ALA A 111 -34.08 -20.80 2.54
CA ALA A 111 -35.32 -21.16 1.88
C ALA A 111 -36.49 -20.29 2.35
N GLY A 112 -37.43 -20.08 1.43
CA GLY A 112 -38.81 -19.73 1.69
C GLY A 112 -39.64 -20.37 0.59
#